data_AF-A0A8F6YB64-F1
#
_entry.id   AF-A0A8F6YB64-F1
#
_cell.length_a   1.000
_cell.length_b   1.000
_cell.length_c   1.000
_cell.angle_alpha   90.00
_cell.angle_beta   90.00
_cell.angle_gamma   90.00
#
_symmetry.space_group_name_H-M   'P 1'
#
loop_
_entity.id
_entity.type
_entity.pdbx_description
1 polymer ?
#
loop_
_entity_poly.entity_id
_entity_poly.type
_entity_poly.pdbx_seq_one_letter_code
_entity_poly.pdbx_strand_id
1 'polypeptide(L)'
;MTAEDTSDEAEDLIDPISELPGFDETESRIAVHGHPIHAMSVAFPVALTFCVLGADALYWWTGDSFWARAALWAAGTGFLFGMLAGVSGTAELLLVPGIRSRAPAWTHFIIAVTLLSLLGANWGYRLYGYETAVLPYGILLSGLCVVVVGFTGWHGGKLVFDYRLGTSKGS
;
A
#
# COMPACT_ATOMS: atom_id res chain seq x y z
N MET A 1 44.87 28.01 32.06
CA MET A 1 44.10 27.08 32.92
C MET A 1 42.90 27.89 33.37
N THR A 2 41.73 27.77 32.74
CA THR A 2 40.95 26.57 32.43
C THR A 2 40.19 26.76 31.12
N ALA A 3 40.24 25.78 30.22
CA ALA A 3 39.26 25.68 29.14
C ALA A 3 37.94 25.26 29.80
N GLU A 4 36.89 26.06 29.64
CA GLU A 4 35.53 25.60 29.87
C GLU A 4 35.24 24.52 28.83
N ASP A 5 35.17 23.29 29.33
CA ASP A 5 34.61 22.15 28.64
C ASP A 5 33.10 22.39 28.52
N THR A 6 32.68 23.07 27.46
CA THR A 6 31.30 23.02 27.00
C THR A 6 31.12 21.69 26.26
N SER A 7 31.14 20.59 27.01
CA SER A 7 30.50 19.37 26.56
C SER A 7 29.01 19.66 26.54
N ASP A 8 28.51 20.01 25.35
CA ASP A 8 27.09 19.92 25.01
C ASP A 8 26.65 18.47 25.33
N GLU A 9 26.18 18.25 26.56
CA GLU A 9 25.22 17.19 26.86
C GLU A 9 23.94 17.55 26.09
N ALA A 10 23.96 17.36 24.78
CA ALA A 10 22.74 17.07 24.04
C ALA A 10 22.22 15.78 24.68
N GLU A 11 21.37 15.96 25.69
CA GLU A 11 20.59 14.94 26.35
C GLU A 11 20.09 13.99 25.25
N ASP A 12 20.73 12.83 25.16
CA ASP A 12 20.51 11.87 24.08
C ASP A 12 19.03 11.51 24.18
N LEU A 13 18.21 12.06 23.28
CA LEU A 13 16.75 11.94 23.36
C LEU A 13 16.41 10.48 23.03
N ILE A 14 16.39 9.62 24.05
CA ILE A 14 16.06 8.20 23.91
C ILE A 14 14.57 8.09 23.55
N ASP A 15 14.28 7.51 22.39
CA ASP A 15 12.92 7.19 21.99
C ASP A 15 12.41 6.00 22.83
N PRO A 16 11.40 6.17 23.70
CA PRO A 16 10.87 5.06 24.50
C PRO A 16 10.27 3.92 23.63
N ILE A 17 9.96 4.17 22.36
CA ILE A 17 9.46 3.15 21.42
C ILE A 17 10.58 2.22 20.95
N SER A 18 11.82 2.71 20.81
CA SER A 18 12.95 1.88 20.38
C SER A 18 13.38 0.87 21.46
N GLU A 19 13.06 1.13 22.72
CA GLU A 19 13.32 0.23 23.86
C GLU A 19 12.31 -0.92 23.98
N LEU A 20 11.27 -0.96 23.12
CA LEU A 20 10.26 -2.03 23.19
C LEU A 20 10.87 -3.41 22.83
N PRO A 21 10.56 -4.47 23.59
CA PRO A 21 11.02 -5.82 23.27
C PRO A 21 10.61 -6.23 21.85
N GLY A 22 11.60 -6.62 21.03
CA GLY A 22 11.38 -7.02 19.64
C GLY A 22 11.23 -5.86 18.65
N PHE A 23 11.59 -4.62 19.02
CA PHE A 23 11.59 -3.47 18.10
C PHE A 23 12.46 -3.69 16.85
N ASP A 24 13.60 -4.38 17.01
CA ASP A 24 14.53 -4.71 15.94
C ASP A 24 14.11 -5.94 15.10
N GLU A 25 13.05 -6.65 15.52
CA GLU A 25 12.47 -7.75 14.74
C GLU A 25 11.59 -7.16 13.63
N THR A 26 12.19 -6.91 12.46
CA THR A 26 11.50 -6.32 11.30
C THR A 26 11.36 -7.28 10.13
N GLU A 27 11.86 -8.51 10.24
CA GLU A 27 11.82 -9.50 9.16
C GLU A 27 10.41 -10.05 8.93
N SER A 28 10.05 -10.28 7.67
CA SER A 28 8.75 -10.86 7.34
C SER A 28 8.68 -12.32 7.78
N ARG A 29 7.63 -12.65 8.55
CA ARG A 29 7.27 -14.03 8.90
C ARG A 29 6.41 -14.71 7.82
N ILE A 30 6.04 -13.98 6.76
CA ILE A 30 5.18 -14.45 5.67
C ILE A 30 5.95 -14.28 4.36
N ALA A 31 7.00 -15.09 4.22
CA ALA A 31 7.91 -15.03 3.09
C ALA A 31 8.03 -16.40 2.39
N VAL A 32 8.21 -16.36 1.07
CA VAL A 32 8.55 -17.53 0.25
C VAL A 32 9.98 -17.34 -0.22
N HIS A 33 10.88 -18.24 0.17
CA HIS A 33 12.32 -18.13 -0.13
C HIS A 33 12.94 -16.78 0.28
N GLY A 34 12.48 -16.19 1.40
CA GLY A 34 12.95 -14.89 1.86
C GLY A 34 12.30 -13.67 1.17
N HIS A 35 11.39 -13.89 0.23
CA HIS A 35 10.60 -12.81 -0.39
C HIS A 35 9.24 -12.66 0.31
N PRO A 36 8.94 -11.49 0.91
CA PRO A 36 7.65 -11.24 1.54
C PRO A 36 6.51 -11.37 0.52
N ILE A 37 5.51 -12.20 0.84
CA ILE A 37 4.36 -12.44 -0.05
C ILE A 37 3.59 -11.12 -0.27
N HIS A 38 3.47 -10.30 0.77
CA HIS A 38 2.86 -8.99 0.69
C HIS A 38 3.54 -8.13 -0.40
N ALA A 39 4.88 -8.00 -0.35
CA ALA A 39 5.64 -7.21 -1.32
C ALA A 39 5.51 -7.71 -2.77
N MET A 40 5.37 -9.02 -2.98
CA MET A 40 5.12 -9.58 -4.32
C MET A 40 3.70 -9.27 -4.81
N SER A 41 2.71 -9.41 -3.92
CA SER A 41 1.29 -9.30 -4.27
C SER A 41 0.82 -7.86 -4.52
N VAL A 42 1.44 -6.84 -3.91
CA VAL A 42 1.05 -5.43 -4.08
C VAL A 42 1.30 -4.87 -5.49
N ALA A 43 2.17 -5.49 -6.29
CA ALA A 43 2.42 -5.04 -7.66
C ALA A 43 1.15 -5.09 -8.53
N PHE A 44 0.29 -6.09 -8.33
CA PHE A 44 -0.94 -6.29 -9.08
C PHE A 44 -2.00 -5.21 -8.83
N PRO A 45 -2.47 -4.94 -7.59
CA PRO A 45 -3.45 -3.88 -7.35
C PRO A 45 -2.92 -2.52 -7.76
N VAL A 46 -1.62 -2.26 -7.64
CA VAL A 46 -1.00 -1.01 -8.11
C VAL A 46 -1.16 -0.86 -9.62
N ALA A 47 -0.63 -1.81 -10.40
CA ALA A 47 -0.70 -1.74 -11.86
C ALA A 47 -2.15 -1.69 -12.36
N LEU A 48 -3.02 -2.54 -11.81
CA LEU A 48 -4.41 -2.63 -12.21
C LEU A 48 -5.19 -1.35 -11.90
N THR A 49 -4.89 -0.64 -10.82
CA THR A 49 -5.50 0.66 -10.52
C THR A 49 -5.25 1.68 -11.65
N PHE A 50 -4.03 1.74 -12.17
CA PHE A 50 -3.72 2.60 -13.33
C PHE A 50 -4.41 2.10 -14.60
N CYS A 51 -4.49 0.78 -14.81
CA CYS A 51 -5.21 0.20 -15.95
C CYS A 51 -6.70 0.55 -15.92
N VAL A 52 -7.36 0.58 -14.76
CA VAL A 52 -8.78 0.99 -14.65
C VAL A 52 -8.95 2.43 -15.13
N LEU A 53 -8.14 3.38 -14.63
CA LEU A 53 -8.24 4.78 -15.06
C LEU A 53 -7.93 4.94 -16.56
N GLY A 54 -6.91 4.24 -17.05
CA GLY A 54 -6.56 4.25 -18.48
C GLY A 54 -7.69 3.72 -19.36
N ALA A 55 -8.33 2.62 -18.95
CA ALA A 55 -9.47 2.06 -19.66
C ALA A 55 -10.69 3.01 -19.61
N ASP A 56 -10.97 3.65 -18.47
CA ASP A 56 -12.04 4.66 -18.41
C ASP A 56 -11.78 5.85 -19.35
N ALA A 57 -10.53 6.34 -19.40
CA ALA A 57 -10.14 7.43 -20.30
C ALA A 57 -10.29 7.02 -21.78
N LEU A 58 -9.91 5.79 -22.12
CA LEU A 58 -10.08 5.25 -23.47
C LEU A 58 -11.55 5.03 -23.82
N TYR A 59 -12.39 4.59 -22.89
CA TYR A 59 -13.84 4.54 -23.09
C TYR A 59 -14.40 5.94 -23.34
N TRP A 60 -14.02 6.93 -22.54
CA TRP A 60 -14.47 8.30 -22.72
C TRP A 60 -14.05 8.87 -24.09
N TRP A 61 -12.85 8.54 -24.56
CA TRP A 61 -12.35 8.99 -25.86
C TRP A 61 -12.99 8.27 -27.05
N THR A 62 -13.16 6.95 -26.97
CA THR A 62 -13.53 6.10 -28.11
C THR A 62 -14.99 5.70 -28.16
N GLY A 63 -15.68 5.68 -27.02
CA GLY A 63 -17.02 5.12 -26.87
C GLY A 63 -17.09 3.59 -26.98
N ASP A 64 -15.96 2.88 -27.09
CA ASP A 64 -15.95 1.43 -27.27
C ASP A 64 -16.16 0.69 -25.93
N SER A 65 -17.27 -0.04 -25.84
CA SER A 65 -17.65 -0.91 -24.71
C SER A 65 -16.55 -1.90 -24.27
N PHE A 66 -15.60 -2.24 -25.14
CA PHE A 66 -14.42 -3.02 -24.80
C PHE A 66 -13.68 -2.42 -23.60
N TRP A 67 -13.44 -1.11 -23.59
CA TRP A 67 -12.69 -0.44 -22.54
C TRP A 67 -13.45 -0.41 -21.21
N ALA A 68 -14.77 -0.21 -21.24
CA ALA A 68 -15.60 -0.28 -20.03
C ALA A 68 -15.55 -1.68 -19.39
N ARG A 69 -15.55 -2.75 -20.22
CA ARG A 69 -15.42 -4.14 -19.77
C ARG A 69 -14.01 -4.46 -19.26
N ALA A 70 -12.98 -3.91 -19.90
CA ALA A 70 -11.61 -4.02 -19.43
C ALA A 70 -11.45 -3.37 -18.05
N ALA A 71 -12.01 -2.18 -17.85
CA ALA A 71 -12.02 -1.49 -16.55
C ALA A 71 -12.75 -2.31 -15.46
N LEU A 72 -13.90 -2.94 -15.78
CA LEU A 72 -14.62 -3.83 -14.86
C LEU A 72 -13.71 -4.96 -14.34
N TRP A 73 -13.04 -5.69 -15.24
CA TRP A 73 -12.20 -6.82 -14.86
C TRP A 73 -10.87 -6.40 -14.25
N ALA A 74 -10.30 -5.27 -14.67
CA ALA A 74 -9.13 -4.69 -14.03
C ALA A 74 -9.42 -4.28 -12.58
N ALA A 75 -10.56 -3.61 -12.32
CA ALA A 75 -10.97 -3.23 -10.98
C ALA A 75 -11.21 -4.45 -10.08
N GLY A 76 -11.91 -5.46 -10.60
CA GLY A 76 -12.15 -6.70 -9.87
C GLY A 76 -10.89 -7.48 -9.57
N THR A 77 -10.02 -7.65 -10.56
CA THR A 77 -8.73 -8.35 -10.35
C THR A 77 -7.83 -7.57 -9.40
N GLY A 78 -7.81 -6.24 -9.50
CA GLY A 78 -7.09 -5.37 -8.58
C GLY A 78 -7.59 -5.52 -7.14
N PHE A 79 -8.91 -5.58 -6.95
CA PHE A 79 -9.53 -5.84 -5.65
C PHE A 79 -9.16 -7.23 -5.11
N LEU A 80 -9.24 -8.30 -5.92
CA LEU A 80 -8.93 -9.66 -5.49
C LEU A 80 -7.46 -9.82 -5.07
N PHE A 81 -6.51 -9.33 -5.86
CA PHE A 81 -5.11 -9.32 -5.47
C PHE A 81 -4.83 -8.37 -4.30
N GLY A 82 -5.56 -7.25 -4.22
CA GLY A 82 -5.54 -6.35 -3.06
C GLY A 82 -5.97 -7.04 -1.77
N MET A 83 -6.96 -7.94 -1.81
CA MET A 83 -7.33 -8.76 -0.65
C MET A 83 -6.21 -9.74 -0.26
N LEU A 84 -5.57 -10.40 -1.23
CA LEU A 84 -4.42 -11.29 -0.96
C LEU A 84 -3.26 -10.51 -0.31
N ALA A 85 -2.95 -9.33 -0.85
CA ALA A 85 -1.96 -8.42 -0.29
C ALA A 85 -2.35 -7.91 1.10
N GLY A 86 -3.63 -7.59 1.30
CA GLY A 86 -4.16 -7.12 2.57
C GLY A 86 -4.10 -8.18 3.66
N VAL A 87 -4.45 -9.44 3.35
CA VAL A 87 -4.38 -10.55 4.31
C VAL A 87 -2.93 -10.82 4.73
N SER A 88 -2.02 -10.93 3.76
CA SER A 88 -0.59 -11.14 4.05
C SER A 88 0.02 -9.97 4.83
N GLY A 89 -0.22 -8.72 4.41
CA GLY A 89 0.30 -7.53 5.09
C GLY A 89 -0.30 -7.31 6.48
N THR A 90 -1.58 -7.63 6.68
CA THR A 90 -2.20 -7.58 8.03
C THR A 90 -1.55 -8.60 8.95
N ALA A 91 -1.31 -9.82 8.46
CA ALA A 91 -0.68 -10.84 9.25
C ALA A 91 0.79 -10.48 9.57
N GLU A 92 1.54 -9.88 8.64
CA GLU A 92 2.87 -9.31 8.93
C GLU A 92 2.81 -8.23 10.02
N LEU A 93 1.90 -7.25 9.90
CA LEU A 93 1.72 -6.19 10.88
C LEU A 93 1.42 -6.76 12.28
N LEU A 94 0.53 -7.74 12.39
CA LEU A 94 0.11 -8.28 13.69
C LEU A 94 1.13 -9.24 14.32
N LEU A 95 1.84 -10.02 13.49
CA LEU A 95 2.74 -11.08 13.96
C LEU A 95 4.17 -10.60 14.24
N VAL A 96 4.58 -9.44 13.73
CA VAL A 96 5.96 -8.93 13.83
C VAL A 96 6.01 -7.70 14.74
N PRO A 97 6.51 -7.83 15.99
CA PRO A 97 6.50 -6.75 16.98
C PRO A 97 7.16 -5.45 16.52
N GLY A 98 8.29 -5.53 15.82
CA GLY A 98 9.03 -4.37 15.33
C GLY A 98 8.35 -3.63 14.17
N ILE A 99 7.42 -4.28 13.45
CA ILE A 99 6.60 -3.62 12.43
C ILE A 99 5.44 -2.87 13.09
N ARG A 100 4.68 -3.50 14.00
CA ARG A 100 3.53 -2.86 14.67
C ARG A 100 3.88 -1.73 15.63
N SER A 101 5.10 -1.67 16.14
CA SER A 101 5.54 -0.58 17.02
C SER A 101 5.72 0.74 16.27
N ARG A 102 5.80 0.72 14.93
CA ARG A 102 6.12 1.88 14.09
C ARG A 102 4.86 2.53 13.53
N ALA A 103 4.62 3.79 13.85
CA ALA A 103 3.49 4.57 13.32
C ALA A 103 3.41 4.57 11.77
N PRO A 104 4.51 4.66 11.00
CA PRO A 104 4.47 4.58 9.55
C PRO A 104 3.82 3.30 9.00
N ALA A 105 3.98 2.16 9.68
CA ALA A 105 3.38 0.89 9.26
C ALA A 105 1.85 0.95 9.35
N TRP A 106 1.32 1.54 10.43
CA TRP A 106 -0.12 1.78 10.60
C TRP A 106 -0.66 2.80 9.59
N THR A 107 0.06 3.88 9.31
CA THR A 107 -0.34 4.85 8.29
C THR A 107 -0.46 4.18 6.92
N HIS A 108 0.55 3.40 6.51
CA HIS A 108 0.50 2.66 5.25
C HIS A 108 -0.68 1.68 5.21
N PHE A 109 -0.89 0.92 6.29
CA PHE A 109 -2.01 -0.02 6.41
C PHE A 109 -3.38 0.66 6.20
N ILE A 110 -3.61 1.81 6.85
CA ILE A 110 -4.88 2.55 6.73
C ILE A 110 -5.12 3.04 5.29
N ILE A 111 -4.09 3.59 4.64
CA ILE A 111 -4.19 4.05 3.25
C ILE A 111 -4.42 2.85 2.31
N ALA A 112 -3.74 1.73 2.53
CA ALA A 112 -3.91 0.51 1.75
C ALA A 112 -5.33 -0.09 1.88
N VAL A 113 -5.89 -0.14 3.10
CA VAL A 113 -7.28 -0.60 3.32
C VAL A 113 -8.28 0.37 2.68
N THR A 114 -7.97 1.68 2.68
CA THR A 114 -8.79 2.68 1.97
C THR A 114 -8.77 2.42 0.46
N LEU A 115 -7.60 2.19 -0.13
CA LEU A 115 -7.49 1.81 -1.54
C LEU A 115 -8.27 0.53 -1.85
N LEU A 116 -8.13 -0.51 -1.02
CA LEU A 116 -8.86 -1.77 -1.19
C LEU A 116 -10.37 -1.55 -1.16
N SER A 117 -10.87 -0.72 -0.24
CA SER A 117 -12.28 -0.36 -0.15
C SER A 117 -12.76 0.39 -1.39
N LEU A 118 -11.95 1.32 -1.92
CA LEU A 118 -12.27 2.07 -3.14
C LEU A 118 -12.29 1.17 -4.37
N LEU A 119 -11.33 0.24 -4.52
CA LEU A 119 -11.32 -0.75 -5.59
C LEU A 119 -12.55 -1.67 -5.53
N GLY A 120 -12.93 -2.12 -4.32
CA GLY A 120 -14.13 -2.91 -4.10
C GLY A 120 -15.41 -2.14 -4.46
N ALA A 121 -15.51 -0.88 -4.04
CA ALA A 121 -16.62 0.00 -4.40
C ALA A 121 -16.69 0.24 -5.92
N ASN A 122 -15.54 0.45 -6.58
CA ASN A 122 -15.46 0.68 -8.02
C ASN A 122 -15.89 -0.55 -8.81
N TRP A 123 -15.39 -1.72 -8.41
CA TRP A 123 -15.80 -2.99 -9.02
C TRP A 123 -17.29 -3.27 -8.80
N GLY A 124 -17.76 -3.14 -7.56
CA GLY A 124 -19.16 -3.33 -7.18
C GLY A 124 -20.10 -2.41 -7.95
N TYR A 125 -19.74 -1.13 -8.09
CA TYR A 125 -20.51 -0.16 -8.87
C TYR A 125 -20.65 -0.58 -10.34
N ARG A 126 -19.57 -1.09 -10.96
CA ARG A 126 -19.57 -1.54 -12.36
C ARG A 126 -20.36 -2.83 -12.59
N LEU A 127 -20.54 -3.68 -11.58
CA LEU A 127 -21.32 -4.93 -11.71
C LEU A 127 -22.80 -4.68 -12.02
N TYR A 128 -23.34 -3.50 -11.71
CA TYR A 128 -24.72 -3.13 -12.03
C TYR A 128 -24.92 -2.58 -13.45
N GLY A 129 -23.84 -2.37 -14.20
CA GLY A 129 -23.89 -1.80 -15.55
C GLY A 129 -22.57 -1.14 -15.93
N TYR A 130 -21.61 -1.92 -16.43
CA TYR A 130 -20.22 -1.47 -16.58
C TYR A 130 -20.04 -0.34 -17.60
N GLU A 131 -20.87 -0.26 -18.65
CA GLU A 131 -20.82 0.81 -19.66
C GLU A 131 -21.32 2.15 -19.09
N THR A 132 -22.48 2.11 -18.43
CA THR A 132 -23.09 3.30 -17.81
C THR A 132 -22.35 3.76 -16.56
N ALA A 133 -21.59 2.87 -15.91
CA ALA A 133 -20.83 3.19 -14.72
C ALA A 133 -19.62 4.10 -15.02
N VAL A 134 -19.09 4.13 -16.24
CA VAL A 134 -17.83 4.85 -16.52
C VAL A 134 -17.99 6.36 -16.28
N LEU A 135 -19.04 6.98 -16.82
CA LEU A 135 -19.24 8.43 -16.73
C LEU A 135 -20.53 8.80 -15.97
N PRO A 136 -20.49 9.86 -15.14
CA PRO A 136 -19.29 10.61 -14.73
C PRO A 136 -18.56 9.98 -13.53
N TYR A 137 -19.21 9.08 -12.78
CA TYR A 137 -18.74 8.70 -11.45
C TYR A 137 -17.64 7.62 -11.45
N GLY A 138 -17.66 6.69 -12.41
CA GLY A 138 -16.67 5.62 -12.49
C GLY A 138 -15.26 6.15 -12.71
N ILE A 139 -15.07 7.06 -13.66
CA ILE A 139 -13.77 7.68 -13.94
C ILE A 139 -13.26 8.54 -12.78
N LEU A 140 -14.14 9.24 -12.07
CA LEU A 140 -13.78 10.00 -10.86
C LEU A 140 -13.31 9.07 -9.74
N LEU A 141 -14.02 7.95 -9.54
CA LEU A 141 -13.65 6.94 -8.57
C LEU A 141 -12.32 6.25 -8.93
N SER A 142 -12.08 5.97 -10.21
CA SER A 142 -10.80 5.47 -10.70
C SER A 142 -9.66 6.47 -10.51
N GLY A 143 -9.91 7.76 -10.76
CA GLY A 143 -8.96 8.84 -10.48
C GLY A 143 -8.61 8.93 -9.00
N LEU A 144 -9.62 8.83 -8.11
CA LEU A 144 -9.41 8.77 -6.67
C LEU A 144 -8.56 7.54 -6.28
N CYS A 145 -8.83 6.36 -6.86
CA CYS A 145 -8.00 5.18 -6.63
C CYS A 145 -6.54 5.43 -7.02
N VAL A 146 -6.28 6.07 -8.17
CA VAL A 146 -4.92 6.41 -8.63
C VAL A 146 -4.20 7.36 -7.66
N VAL A 147 -4.91 8.37 -7.14
CA VAL A 147 -4.34 9.27 -6.12
C VAL A 147 -3.98 8.49 -4.85
N VAL A 148 -4.90 7.67 -4.34
CA VAL A 148 -4.68 6.90 -3.11
C VAL A 148 -3.58 5.85 -3.27
N VAL A 149 -3.50 5.16 -4.41
CA VAL A 149 -2.42 4.19 -4.67
C VAL A 149 -1.06 4.87 -4.81
N GLY A 150 -1.02 6.09 -5.35
CA GLY A 150 0.19 6.92 -5.35
C GLY A 150 0.70 7.20 -3.93
N PHE A 151 -0.19 7.62 -3.03
CA PHE A 151 0.15 7.80 -1.61
C PHE A 151 0.55 6.49 -0.92
N THR A 152 -0.18 5.40 -1.19
CA THR A 152 0.11 4.07 -0.64
C THR A 152 1.50 3.61 -1.06
N GLY A 153 1.84 3.74 -2.35
CA GLY A 153 3.12 3.37 -2.92
C GLY A 153 4.27 4.21 -2.36
N TRP A 154 4.08 5.52 -2.18
CA TRP A 154 5.09 6.37 -1.57
C TRP A 154 5.38 5.99 -0.11
N HIS A 155 4.34 5.78 0.70
CA HIS A 155 4.51 5.30 2.07
C HIS A 155 5.13 3.90 2.14
N GLY A 156 4.74 2.99 1.23
CA GLY A 156 5.34 1.65 1.15
C GLY A 156 6.83 1.70 0.82
N GLY A 157 7.22 2.58 -0.11
CA GLY A 157 8.62 2.84 -0.43
C GLY A 157 9.42 3.30 0.80
N LYS A 158 8.89 4.25 1.59
CA LYS A 158 9.55 4.68 2.84
C LYS A 158 9.72 3.53 3.84
N LEU A 159 8.73 2.64 3.98
CA LEU A 159 8.83 1.49 4.89
C LEU A 159 9.95 0.52 4.49
N VAL A 160 10.13 0.29 3.19
CA VAL A 160 11.15 -0.63 2.68
C VAL A 160 12.54 0.04 2.69
N PHE A 161 12.67 1.26 2.17
CA PHE A 161 13.96 1.90 1.97
C PHE A 161 14.50 2.61 3.22
N ASP A 162 13.63 3.29 3.98
CA ASP A 162 14.07 4.08 5.14
C ASP A 162 14.05 3.24 6.42
N TYR A 163 13.05 2.36 6.57
CA TYR A 163 12.85 1.57 7.79
C TYR A 163 13.27 0.09 7.68
N ARG A 164 13.65 -0.39 6.49
CA ARG A 164 14.09 -1.78 6.23
C ARG A 164 13.13 -2.84 6.79
N LEU A 165 11.83 -2.57 6.70
CA LEU A 165 10.81 -3.52 7.14
C LEU A 165 10.62 -4.62 6.09
N GLY A 166 10.53 -5.87 6.54
CA GLY A 166 10.29 -7.03 5.69
C GLY A 166 11.50 -7.57 4.92
N THR A 167 12.68 -6.96 5.04
CA THR A 167 13.90 -7.43 4.38
C THR A 167 14.74 -8.31 5.31
N SER A 168 15.23 -9.45 4.82
CA SER A 168 16.21 -10.30 5.52
C SER A 168 17.44 -9.48 5.92
N LYS A 169 17.89 -9.57 7.18
CA LYS A 169 19.16 -8.99 7.64
C LYS A 169 20.34 -9.83 7.12
N GLY A 170 20.61 -9.76 5.82
CA GLY A 170 21.78 -10.35 5.16
C GLY A 170 21.76 -11.89 5.06
N SER A 171 22.31 -12.39 3.95
CA SER A 171 22.99 -13.69 3.91
C SER A 171 24.47 -13.48 4.21
#